data_AF-A0A2W7ALB3-F1
#
_entry.id   AF-A0A2W7ALB3-F1
#
_cell.length_a   1.000
_cell.length_b   1.000
_cell.length_c   1.000
_cell.angle_alpha   90.00
_cell.angle_beta   90.00
_cell.angle_gamma   90.00
#
_symmetry.space_group_name_H-M   'P 1'
#
loop_
_entity.id
_entity.type
_entity.pdbx_description
1 polymer ?
#
loop_
_entity_poly.entity_id
_entity_poly.type
_entity_poly.pdbx_seq_one_letter_code
_entity_poly.pdbx_strand_id
1 'polypeptide(L)'
;MCTNYQRTSSAVEGRNGYLAQRHHASRGFSAQALAVLTILHNFDLTRPDGTTAAQRLFGHPFPDLFESVLSTFTELPMPRRSSSSQQPNPWYGQPVPA
;
A
#
# COMPACT_ATOMS: atom_id res chain seq x y z
N MET A 1 1.76 13.92 -22.42
CA MET A 1 0.85 14.56 -21.43
C MET A 1 1.60 14.76 -20.11
N CYS A 2 2.26 15.90 -19.94
CA CYS A 2 2.90 16.34 -18.69
C CYS A 2 2.88 17.87 -18.68
N THR A 3 1.68 18.45 -18.67
CA THR A 3 1.50 19.92 -18.69
C THR A 3 1.30 20.49 -17.28
N ASN A 4 1.09 19.65 -16.27
CA ASN A 4 0.66 20.07 -14.93
C ASN A 4 1.74 19.84 -13.84
N TYR A 5 2.93 19.36 -14.19
CA TYR A 5 4.00 19.14 -13.23
C TYR A 5 5.04 20.25 -13.35
N GLN A 6 5.17 21.04 -12.28
CA GLN A 6 6.16 22.10 -12.17
C GLN A 6 7.56 21.51 -11.94
N ARG A 7 8.59 22.13 -12.53
CA ARG A 7 9.98 21.79 -12.22
C ARG A 7 10.23 22.00 -10.73
N THR A 8 10.85 20.99 -10.15
CA THR A 8 11.05 20.85 -8.71
C THR A 8 12.52 21.16 -8.39
N SER A 9 12.83 21.72 -7.22
CA SER A 9 14.20 22.12 -6.84
C SER A 9 15.09 20.95 -6.42
N SER A 10 14.53 19.77 -6.17
CA SER A 10 15.29 18.58 -5.74
C SER A 10 14.68 17.27 -6.24
N ALA A 11 15.51 16.26 -6.48
CA ALA A 11 15.07 14.95 -6.96
C ALA A 11 14.10 14.22 -6.00
N VAL A 12 14.03 14.64 -4.73
CA VAL A 12 13.18 14.03 -3.69
C VAL A 12 11.76 14.62 -3.64
N GLU A 13 11.55 15.82 -4.19
CA GLU A 13 10.26 16.52 -4.10
C GLU A 13 9.13 15.75 -4.80
N GLY A 14 9.41 15.04 -5.89
CA GLY A 14 8.42 14.18 -6.54
C GLY A 14 7.91 13.07 -5.62
N ARG A 15 8.82 12.40 -4.90
CA ARG A 15 8.47 11.38 -3.91
C ARG A 15 7.73 12.00 -2.72
N ASN A 16 8.17 13.15 -2.23
CA ASN A 16 7.53 13.84 -1.11
C ASN A 16 6.11 14.29 -1.46
N GLY A 17 5.89 14.82 -2.67
CA GLY A 17 4.56 15.19 -3.16
C GLY A 17 3.63 13.98 -3.25
N TYR A 18 4.13 12.86 -3.78
CA TYR A 18 3.38 11.60 -3.82
C TYR A 18 3.01 11.08 -2.42
N LEU A 19 3.95 11.12 -1.47
CA LEU A 19 3.69 10.76 -0.08
C LEU A 19 2.69 11.71 0.58
N ALA A 20 2.80 13.02 0.36
CA ALA A 20 1.88 14.02 0.91
C ALA A 20 0.45 13.81 0.41
N GLN A 21 0.28 13.60 -0.90
CA GLN A 21 -1.02 13.29 -1.50
C GLN A 21 -1.63 12.03 -0.89
N ARG A 22 -0.83 10.96 -0.81
CA ARG A 22 -1.30 9.68 -0.30
C ARG A 22 -1.59 9.75 1.20
N HIS A 23 -0.79 10.46 1.98
CA HIS A 23 -1.03 10.73 3.41
C HIS A 23 -2.36 11.45 3.61
N HIS A 24 -2.64 12.48 2.80
CA HIS A 24 -3.91 13.19 2.86
C HIS A 24 -5.10 12.27 2.55
N ALA A 25 -4.99 11.46 1.49
CA ALA A 25 -6.05 10.54 1.09
C ALA A 25 -6.28 9.41 2.11
N SER A 26 -5.22 8.86 2.71
CA SER A 26 -5.29 7.73 3.65
C SER A 26 -5.49 8.13 5.11
N ARG A 27 -5.68 9.44 5.39
CA ARG A 27 -5.75 9.99 6.77
C ARG A 27 -4.50 9.71 7.61
N GLY A 28 -3.34 9.66 6.96
CA GLY A 28 -2.05 9.47 7.61
C GLY A 28 -1.34 8.16 7.24
N PHE A 29 -0.12 8.01 7.75
CA PHE A 29 0.68 6.78 7.65
C PHE A 29 1.19 6.34 9.02
N SER A 30 1.17 5.03 9.26
CA SER A 30 2.02 4.45 10.28
C SER A 30 3.48 4.45 9.82
N ALA A 31 4.42 4.38 10.76
CA ALA A 31 5.84 4.23 10.44
C ALA A 31 6.11 2.99 9.57
N GLN A 32 5.40 1.88 9.83
CA GLN A 32 5.49 0.66 9.04
C GLN A 32 5.01 0.89 7.59
N ALA A 33 3.89 1.58 7.39
CA ALA A 33 3.41 1.90 6.05
C ALA A 33 4.43 2.75 5.29
N LEU A 34 5.03 3.75 5.93
CA LEU A 34 6.07 4.57 5.31
C LEU A 34 7.30 3.74 4.89
N ALA A 35 7.73 2.78 5.72
CA ALA A 35 8.81 1.87 5.39
C ALA A 35 8.48 1.01 4.16
N VAL A 36 7.29 0.38 4.13
CA VAL A 36 6.82 -0.42 2.99
C VAL A 36 6.76 0.41 1.71
N LEU A 37 6.24 1.63 1.78
CA LEU A 37 6.16 2.53 0.63
C LEU A 37 7.53 2.95 0.11
N THR A 38 8.54 2.98 0.98
CA THR A 38 9.94 3.20 0.60
C THR A 38 10.52 2.01 -0.13
N ILE A 39 10.21 0.79 0.32
CA ILE A 39 10.63 -0.45 -0.34
C ILE A 39 9.99 -0.52 -1.74
N LEU A 40 8.67 -0.34 -1.86
CA LEU A 40 7.97 -0.35 -3.14
C LEU A 40 8.53 0.68 -4.12
N HIS A 41 8.78 1.91 -3.67
CA HIS A 41 9.39 2.94 -4.50
C HIS A 41 10.75 2.53 -5.07
N ASN A 42 11.58 1.87 -4.25
CA ASN A 42 12.94 1.52 -4.62
C ASN A 42 13.02 0.27 -5.49
N PHE A 43 12.20 -0.74 -5.23
CA PHE A 43 12.37 -2.08 -5.78
C PHE A 43 11.25 -2.57 -6.69
N ASP A 44 10.08 -1.93 -6.71
CA ASP A 44 8.91 -2.40 -7.47
C ASP A 44 8.48 -1.41 -8.57
N LEU A 45 8.48 -0.11 -8.26
CA LEU A 45 8.10 0.91 -9.23
C LEU A 45 9.15 1.06 -10.33
N THR A 46 8.73 0.88 -11.57
CA THR A 46 9.55 1.00 -12.77
C THR A 46 9.21 2.26 -13.57
N ARG A 47 10.21 2.78 -14.27
CA ARG A 47 10.06 3.88 -15.25
C ARG A 47 9.77 3.28 -16.65
N PRO A 48 9.39 4.07 -17.68
CA PRO A 48 9.25 3.55 -19.04
C PRO A 48 10.47 2.80 -19.63
N ASP A 49 11.66 2.97 -19.05
CA ASP A 49 12.87 2.22 -19.42
C ASP A 49 12.99 0.85 -18.71
N GLY A 50 12.02 0.49 -17.88
CA GLY A 50 11.97 -0.77 -17.14
C GLY A 50 12.83 -0.82 -15.88
N THR A 51 13.59 0.23 -15.56
CA THR A 51 14.48 0.24 -14.40
C THR A 51 13.81 0.72 -13.12
N THR A 52 14.22 0.18 -11.98
CA THR A 52 13.78 0.64 -10.65
C THR A 52 14.69 1.74 -10.09
N ALA A 53 14.22 2.48 -9.09
CA ALA A 53 15.03 3.53 -8.47
C ALA A 53 16.30 2.97 -7.80
N ALA A 54 16.22 1.80 -7.15
CA ALA A 54 17.39 1.14 -6.56
C ALA A 54 18.40 0.73 -7.63
N GLN A 55 17.95 0.14 -8.74
CA GLN A 55 18.85 -0.28 -9.82
C GLN A 55 19.68 0.88 -10.37
N ARG A 56 19.06 2.06 -10.53
CA ARG A 56 19.74 3.27 -10.99
C ARG A 56 20.72 3.84 -9.96
N LEU A 57 20.38 3.75 -8.68
CA LEU A 57 21.23 4.22 -7.60
C LEU A 57 22.47 3.34 -7.41
N PHE A 58 22.30 2.02 -7.49
CA PHE A 58 23.37 1.05 -7.20
C PHE A 58 24.08 0.51 -8.45
N GLY A 59 23.54 0.72 -9.65
CA GLY A 59 24.17 0.34 -10.91
C GLY A 59 24.05 -1.13 -11.29
N HIS A 60 23.17 -1.89 -10.64
CA HIS A 60 22.95 -3.32 -10.90
C HIS A 60 21.48 -3.74 -10.67
N PRO A 61 21.00 -4.83 -11.32
CA PRO A 61 19.66 -5.36 -11.08
C PRO A 61 19.50 -5.88 -9.64
N PHE A 62 18.25 -5.87 -9.17
CA PHE A 62 17.84 -6.52 -7.93
C PHE A 62 16.84 -7.63 -8.25
N PRO A 63 16.68 -8.63 -7.37
CA PRO A 63 15.63 -9.63 -7.48
C PRO A 63 14.24 -8.98 -7.53
N ASP A 64 13.28 -9.68 -8.14
CA ASP A 64 11.89 -9.26 -8.12
C ASP A 64 11.37 -9.14 -6.67
N LEU A 65 10.74 -8.01 -6.34
CA LEU A 65 10.33 -7.73 -4.97
C LEU A 65 9.25 -8.71 -4.50
N PHE A 66 8.26 -8.99 -5.35
CA PHE A 66 7.15 -9.86 -5.00
C PHE A 66 7.64 -11.28 -4.75
N GLU A 67 8.46 -11.82 -5.65
CA GLU A 67 9.04 -13.16 -5.50
C GLU A 67 9.95 -13.26 -4.27
N SER A 68 10.76 -12.23 -4.00
CA SER A 68 11.62 -12.19 -2.82
C SER A 68 10.81 -12.22 -1.53
N VAL A 69 9.72 -11.44 -1.48
CA VAL A 69 8.80 -11.42 -0.36
C VAL A 69 8.09 -12.77 -0.22
N LEU A 70 7.59 -13.34 -1.32
CA LEU A 70 6.91 -14.63 -1.35
C LEU A 70 7.81 -15.77 -0.84
N SER A 71 9.09 -15.76 -1.19
CA SER A 71 10.05 -16.75 -0.68
C SER A 71 10.27 -16.69 0.85
N THR A 72 9.95 -15.56 1.47
CA THR A 72 10.06 -15.35 2.93
C THR A 72 8.74 -15.64 3.64
N PHE A 73 7.62 -15.64 2.92
CA PHE A 73 6.31 -15.90 3.50
C PHE A 73 6.20 -17.35 3.98
N THR A 74 5.85 -17.52 5.26
CA THR A 74 5.44 -18.80 5.84
C THR A 74 3.95 -19.05 5.57
N GLU A 75 3.39 -20.10 6.17
CA GLU A 75 1.95 -20.37 6.13
C GLU A 75 1.12 -19.14 6.51
N LEU A 76 0.11 -18.83 5.69
CA LEU A 76 -0.83 -17.74 5.95
C LEU A 76 -1.71 -18.11 7.15
N PRO A 77 -2.05 -17.13 8.02
CA PRO A 77 -2.96 -17.38 9.12
C PRO A 77 -4.32 -17.83 8.58
N MET A 78 -4.93 -18.78 9.28
CA MET A 78 -6.29 -19.22 8.96
C MET A 78 -7.25 -18.03 8.97
N PRO A 79 -8.26 -18.01 8.07
CA PRO A 79 -9.25 -16.95 8.03
C PRO A 79 -9.91 -16.80 9.40
N ARG A 80 -10.21 -15.55 9.77
CA ARG A 80 -10.92 -15.25 11.01
C ARG A 80 -12.19 -16.10 11.04
N ARG A 81 -12.36 -16.94 12.06
CA ARG A 81 -13.62 -17.65 12.28
C ARG A 81 -14.72 -16.59 12.35
N SER A 82 -15.71 -16.68 11.47
CA SER A 82 -16.89 -15.83 11.59
C SER A 82 -17.48 -16.06 12.98
N SER A 83 -17.91 -14.99 13.64
CA SER A 83 -18.80 -15.16 14.77
C SER A 83 -19.99 -15.97 14.25
N SER A 84 -20.36 -17.03 14.96
CA SER A 84 -21.63 -17.73 14.71
C SER A 84 -22.72 -16.70 14.47
N SER A 85 -23.62 -16.96 13.53
CA SER A 85 -24.76 -16.08 13.26
C SER A 85 -25.37 -15.66 14.60
N GLN A 86 -25.40 -14.36 14.89
CA GLN A 86 -26.13 -13.87 16.05
C GLN A 86 -27.55 -14.39 15.93
N GLN A 87 -28.08 -14.96 17.02
CA GLN A 87 -29.49 -15.31 17.05
C GLN A 87 -30.30 -14.06 16.65
N PRO A 88 -31.25 -14.16 15.72
CA PRO A 88 -32.05 -13.03 15.32
C PRO A 88 -32.68 -12.40 16.57
N ASN A 89 -32.66 -11.07 16.65
CA ASN A 89 -33.20 -10.36 17.81
C ASN A 89 -34.67 -10.80 17.99
N PRO A 90 -35.07 -11.33 19.18
CA PRO A 90 -36.41 -11.89 19.42
C PRO A 90 -37.54 -10.86 19.28
N TRP A 91 -37.20 -9.57 19.21
CA TRP A 91 -38.14 -8.47 18.99
C TRP A 91 -38.47 -8.23 17.51
N TYR A 92 -37.71 -8.79 16.56
CA TYR A 92 -38.08 -8.75 15.14
C TYR A 92 -39.34 -9.59 14.91
N GLY A 93 -40.47 -8.94 14.62
CA GLY A 93 -41.76 -9.59 14.34
C GLY A 93 -42.80 -9.49 15.46
N GLN A 94 -42.48 -8.82 16.58
CA GLN A 94 -43.48 -8.53 17.60
C GLN A 94 -44.41 -7.40 17.12
N PRO A 95 -45.74 -7.58 17.12
CA PRO A 95 -46.66 -6.50 16.85
C PRO A 95 -46.60 -5.48 18.00
N VAL A 96 -46.40 -4.21 17.66
CA VAL A 96 -46.49 -3.12 18.64
C VAL A 96 -47.98 -2.79 18.83
N PRO A 97 -48.51 -2.78 20.07
CA PRO A 97 -49.91 -2.42 20.32
C PRO A 97 -50.15 -0.94 19.95
N ALA A 98 -51.32 -0.68 19.35
CA ALA A 98 -51.79 0.66 19.00
C ALA A 98 -52.31 1.43 20.23
#